data_AF-A0A1Y0FSE9-F1
#
_entry.id   AF-A0A1Y0FSE9-F1
#
_cell.length_a   1.000
_cell.length_b   1.000
_cell.length_c   1.000
_cell.angle_alpha   90.00
_cell.angle_beta   90.00
_cell.angle_gamma   90.00
#
_symmetry.space_group_name_H-M   'P 1'
#
loop_
_entity.id
_entity.type
_entity.pdbx_description
1 polymer ?
#
loop_
_entity_poly.entity_id
_entity_poly.type
_entity_poly.pdbx_seq_one_letter_code
_entity_poly.pdbx_strand_id
1 'polypeptide(L)'
;MYHQPPDMFSRQVLELTFRLLRNNNPELAFALKKTIDSIHFAPPEATLGSHTGEMHLNTDVVRLLGAETVGKIVSALTDIGTHAVAKKDLPPQHIKILRGLIEDWAVFAEWILQHATSEKSAFH
;
A
#
# COMPACT_ATOMS: atom_id res chain seq x y z
N MET A 1 -2.00 -13.76 22.24
CA MET A 1 -1.21 -12.61 21.75
C MET A 1 -2.09 -11.88 20.77
N TYR A 2 -2.59 -10.70 21.14
CA TYR A 2 -3.35 -9.86 20.22
C TYR A 2 -2.38 -9.37 19.13
N HIS A 3 -2.52 -9.88 17.91
CA HIS A 3 -1.86 -9.28 16.76
C HIS A 3 -2.51 -7.91 16.57
N GLN A 4 -1.86 -6.85 17.04
CA GLN A 4 -2.14 -5.52 16.48
C GLN A 4 -1.94 -5.68 14.97
N PRO A 5 -2.93 -5.35 14.12
CA PRO A 5 -2.61 -5.17 12.72
C PRO A 5 -1.49 -4.12 12.71
N PRO A 6 -0.31 -4.42 12.12
CA PRO A 6 0.70 -3.39 11.98
C PRO A 6 0.05 -2.19 11.29
N ASP A 7 0.59 -0.98 11.49
CA ASP A 7 0.23 0.19 10.70
C ASP A 7 0.61 -0.09 9.22
N MET A 8 -0.19 -0.92 8.53
CA MET A 8 0.18 -1.59 7.27
C MET A 8 0.31 -0.60 6.12
N PHE A 9 -0.46 0.48 6.18
CA PHE A 9 -0.56 1.46 5.12
C PHE A 9 -0.68 2.85 5.69
N SER A 10 0.21 3.75 5.26
CA SER A 10 0.19 5.15 5.67
C SER A 10 0.14 6.06 4.46
N ARG A 11 -0.26 7.32 4.69
CA ARG A 11 -0.16 8.37 3.66
C ARG A 11 1.25 8.47 3.07
N GLN A 12 2.28 8.25 3.89
CA GLN A 12 3.67 8.29 3.45
C GLN A 12 4.00 7.16 2.47
N VAL A 13 3.52 5.94 2.73
CA VAL A 13 3.67 4.78 1.82
C VAL A 13 3.04 5.09 0.46
N LEU A 14 1.80 5.62 0.47
CA LEU A 14 1.10 6.04 -0.75
C LEU A 14 1.88 7.11 -1.53
N GLU A 15 2.34 8.16 -0.85
CA GLU A 15 3.08 9.26 -1.50
C GLU A 15 4.44 8.83 -2.06
N LEU A 16 5.20 8.02 -1.32
CA LEU A 16 6.50 7.51 -1.77
C LEU A 16 6.32 6.58 -2.97
N THR A 17 5.31 5.72 -2.92
CA THR A 17 4.96 4.84 -4.04
C THR A 17 4.57 5.66 -5.26
N PHE A 18 3.76 6.71 -5.10
CA PHE A 18 3.41 7.62 -6.20
C PHE A 18 4.66 8.23 -6.85
N ARG A 19 5.61 8.73 -6.05
CA ARG A 19 6.85 9.32 -6.58
C ARG A 19 7.68 8.31 -7.37
N LEU A 20 7.79 7.07 -6.89
CA LEU A 20 8.51 6.01 -7.60
C LEU A 20 7.82 5.61 -8.90
N LEU A 21 6.51 5.41 -8.87
CA LEU A 21 5.73 5.01 -10.05
C LEU A 21 5.69 6.11 -11.10
N ARG A 22 5.72 7.39 -10.72
CA ARG A 22 5.64 8.50 -11.69
C ARG A 22 6.65 8.39 -12.84
N ASN A 23 7.84 7.86 -12.55
CA ASN A 23 8.92 7.71 -13.55
C ASN A 23 9.01 6.31 -14.18
N ASN A 24 8.30 5.32 -13.62
CA ASN A 24 8.43 3.90 -14.02
C ASN A 24 7.13 3.31 -14.56
N ASN A 25 5.97 3.78 -14.07
CA ASN A 25 4.64 3.39 -14.50
C ASN A 25 3.64 4.55 -14.26
N PRO A 26 3.52 5.49 -15.22
CA PRO A 26 2.69 6.70 -15.07
C PRO A 26 1.20 6.43 -14.86
N GLU A 27 0.67 5.34 -15.42
CA GLU A 27 -0.74 4.96 -15.29
C GLU A 27 -1.07 4.58 -13.83
N LEU A 28 -0.24 3.73 -13.22
CA LEU A 28 -0.39 3.38 -11.81
C LEU A 28 -0.17 4.58 -10.89
N ALA A 29 0.76 5.47 -11.23
CA ALA A 29 0.97 6.71 -10.49
C ALA A 29 -0.28 7.60 -10.51
N PHE A 30 -0.95 7.72 -11.67
CA PHE A 30 -2.19 8.49 -11.77
C PHE A 30 -3.33 7.89 -10.94
N ALA A 31 -3.52 6.57 -11.00
CA ALA A 31 -4.53 5.87 -10.18
C ALA A 31 -4.27 6.07 -8.68
N LEU A 32 -3.01 5.98 -8.27
CA LEU A 32 -2.60 6.19 -6.89
C LEU A 32 -2.79 7.64 -6.44
N LYS A 33 -2.50 8.62 -7.30
CA LYS A 33 -2.72 10.04 -7.02
C LYS A 33 -4.20 10.36 -6.82
N LYS A 34 -5.06 9.85 -7.71
CA LYS A 34 -6.52 10.00 -7.57
C LYS A 34 -7.02 9.42 -6.25
N THR A 35 -6.46 8.27 -5.85
CA THR A 35 -6.78 7.61 -4.57
C THR A 35 -6.36 8.47 -3.38
N ILE A 36 -5.12 8.96 -3.36
CA ILE A 36 -4.60 9.86 -2.31
C ILE A 36 -5.47 11.11 -2.17
N ASP A 37 -5.89 11.71 -3.29
CA ASP A 37 -6.68 12.94 -3.29
C ASP A 37 -8.14 12.70 -2.87
N SER A 38 -8.62 11.45 -2.94
CA SER A 38 -9.99 11.06 -2.57
C SER A 38 -10.12 10.55 -1.14
N ILE A 39 -9.02 10.16 -0.50
CA ILE A 39 -9.02 9.69 0.89
C ILE A 39 -9.04 10.90 1.83
N HIS A 40 -10.04 10.94 2.70
CA HIS A 40 -10.09 11.90 3.80
C HIS A 40 -9.23 11.38 4.96
N PHE A 41 -8.00 11.88 5.06
CA PHE A 41 -7.17 11.64 6.23
C PHE A 41 -7.77 12.35 7.44
N ALA A 42 -8.17 11.60 8.47
CA ALA A 42 -8.68 12.19 9.70
C ALA A 42 -7.62 13.12 10.34
N PRO A 43 -8.02 14.21 11.01
CA PRO A 43 -7.08 15.08 11.71
C PRO A 43 -6.29 14.30 12.77
N PRO A 44 -5.01 14.59 12.99
CA PRO A 44 -4.16 13.89 13.98
C PRO A 44 -4.69 13.93 15.42
N GLU A 45 -5.60 14.86 15.72
CA GLU A 45 -6.20 15.05 17.04
C GLU A 45 -7.36 14.07 17.32
N ALA A 46 -7.92 13.44 16.28
CA ALA A 46 -9.04 12.50 16.39
C ALA A 46 -8.60 11.04 16.65
N THR A 47 -7.30 10.73 16.55
CA THR A 47 -6.76 9.36 16.70
C THR A 47 -6.41 8.97 18.13
N LEU A 48 -6.74 9.79 19.13
CA LEU A 48 -6.47 9.52 20.55
C LEU A 48 -7.28 8.34 21.16
N GLY A 49 -8.07 7.60 20.39
CA GLY A 49 -8.90 6.54 20.99
C GLY A 49 -9.45 5.44 20.10
N SER A 50 -9.01 5.20 18.87
CA SER A 50 -9.66 4.15 18.09
C SER A 50 -8.82 3.46 17.02
N HIS A 51 -8.59 2.16 17.25
CA HIS A 51 -8.21 1.15 16.26
C HIS A 51 -9.15 1.07 15.02
N THR A 52 -10.17 1.92 14.93
CA THR A 52 -11.12 1.99 13.80
C THR A 52 -10.62 2.89 12.67
N GLY A 53 -9.84 3.95 12.95
CA GLY A 53 -9.39 4.91 11.94
C GLY A 53 -8.50 4.28 10.84
N GLU A 54 -7.68 3.30 11.22
CA GLU A 54 -6.72 2.62 10.33
C GLU A 54 -7.40 1.57 9.43
N MET A 55 -8.39 0.85 9.95
CA MET A 55 -9.20 -0.10 9.17
C MET A 55 -9.97 0.62 8.05
N HIS A 56 -10.37 1.88 8.28
CA HIS A 56 -11.01 2.70 7.25
C HIS A 56 -10.05 3.02 6.10
N LEU A 57 -8.77 3.31 6.38
CA LEU A 57 -7.79 3.62 5.34
C LEU A 57 -7.56 2.43 4.40
N ASN A 58 -7.35 1.23 4.94
CA ASN A 58 -7.16 0.02 4.13
C ASN A 58 -8.37 -0.25 3.24
N THR A 59 -9.57 -0.17 3.82
CA THR A 59 -10.83 -0.38 3.09
C THR A 59 -11.04 0.68 2.01
N ASP A 60 -10.74 1.95 2.29
CA ASP A 60 -10.83 3.04 1.32
C ASP A 60 -9.85 2.87 0.17
N VAL A 61 -8.60 2.48 0.46
CA VAL A 61 -7.60 2.19 -0.57
C VAL A 61 -8.05 1.04 -1.46
N VAL A 62 -8.55 -0.07 -0.91
CA VAL A 62 -9.08 -1.18 -1.73
C VAL A 62 -10.27 -0.73 -2.57
N ARG A 63 -11.21 0.01 -1.98
CA ARG A 63 -12.42 0.49 -2.67
C ARG A 63 -12.09 1.40 -3.84
N LEU A 64 -11.12 2.30 -3.67
CA LEU A 64 -10.76 3.32 -4.66
C LEU A 64 -9.80 2.78 -5.73
N LEU A 65 -8.83 1.97 -5.31
CA LEU A 65 -7.75 1.50 -6.18
C LEU A 65 -8.10 0.15 -6.83
N GLY A 66 -8.82 -0.71 -6.12
CA GLY A 66 -9.16 -2.07 -6.53
C GLY A 66 -8.02 -3.07 -6.31
N ALA A 67 -8.36 -4.31 -5.95
CA ALA A 67 -7.39 -5.37 -5.65
C ALA A 67 -6.45 -5.68 -6.84
N GLU A 68 -6.95 -5.60 -8.07
CA GLU A 68 -6.14 -5.77 -9.28
C GLU A 68 -5.03 -4.73 -9.37
N THR A 69 -5.35 -3.45 -9.14
CA THR A 69 -4.38 -2.36 -9.18
C THR A 69 -3.37 -2.48 -8.05
N VAL A 70 -3.78 -2.95 -6.87
CA VAL A 70 -2.86 -3.27 -5.77
C VAL A 70 -1.81 -4.30 -6.21
N GLY A 71 -2.25 -5.39 -6.85
CA GLY A 71 -1.35 -6.41 -7.40
C GLY A 71 -0.39 -5.85 -8.45
N LYS A 72 -0.89 -4.97 -9.34
CA LYS A 72 -0.04 -4.28 -10.34
C LYS A 72 1.01 -3.38 -9.70
N ILE A 73 0.68 -2.71 -8.58
CA ILE A 73 1.66 -1.90 -7.84
C ILE A 73 2.75 -2.77 -7.21
N VAL A 74 2.38 -3.88 -6.57
CA VAL A 74 3.37 -4.85 -6.04
C VAL A 74 4.33 -5.29 -7.14
N SER A 75 3.77 -5.72 -8.28
CA SER A 75 4.59 -6.14 -9.44
C SER A 75 5.52 -5.03 -9.91
N ALA A 76 5.02 -3.81 -10.09
CA ALA A 76 5.82 -2.68 -10.56
C ALA A 76 6.96 -2.33 -9.58
N LEU A 77 6.72 -2.38 -8.27
CA LEU A 77 7.76 -2.14 -7.27
C LEU A 77 8.82 -3.27 -7.28
N THR A 78 8.41 -4.52 -7.45
CA THR A 78 9.33 -5.66 -7.61
C THR A 78 10.18 -5.52 -8.88
N ASP A 79 9.60 -5.07 -9.99
CA ASP A 79 10.33 -4.82 -11.23
C ASP A 79 11.35 -3.70 -11.07
N ILE A 80 10.99 -2.60 -10.41
CA ILE A 80 11.93 -1.51 -10.07
C ILE A 80 13.08 -2.05 -9.21
N GLY A 81 12.77 -2.87 -8.21
CA GLY A 81 13.77 -3.50 -7.34
C GLY A 81 14.73 -4.41 -8.08
N THR A 82 14.20 -5.24 -8.98
CA THR A 82 14.98 -6.14 -9.82
C THR A 82 15.96 -5.37 -10.71
N HIS A 83 15.49 -4.30 -11.37
CA HIS A 83 16.36 -3.44 -12.18
C HIS A 83 17.43 -2.72 -11.35
N ALA A 84 17.08 -2.24 -10.15
CA ALA A 84 18.00 -1.55 -9.28
C ALA A 84 19.15 -2.45 -8.79
N VAL A 85 18.83 -3.69 -8.43
CA VAL A 85 19.82 -4.70 -8.02
C VAL A 85 20.73 -5.07 -9.20
N ALA A 86 20.14 -5.30 -10.38
CA ALA A 86 20.88 -5.68 -11.58
C ALA A 86 21.89 -4.61 -12.01
N LYS A 87 21.50 -3.33 -11.94
CA LYS A 87 22.36 -2.21 -12.35
C LYS A 87 23.34 -1.74 -11.25
N LYS A 88 23.20 -2.23 -10.01
CA LYS A 88 23.90 -1.70 -8.81
C LYS A 88 23.78 -0.17 -8.68
N ASP A 89 22.64 0.36 -9.10
CA ASP A 89 22.46 1.78 -9.43
C ASP A 89 21.71 2.56 -8.35
N LEU A 90 21.61 2.01 -7.14
CA LEU A 90 20.96 2.67 -6.02
C LEU A 90 21.81 2.65 -4.75
N PRO A 91 21.92 3.80 -4.05
CA PRO A 91 22.47 3.85 -2.71
C PRO A 91 21.76 2.85 -1.77
N PRO A 92 22.47 2.27 -0.77
CA PRO A 92 21.87 1.31 0.16
C PRO A 92 20.60 1.81 0.86
N GLN A 93 20.51 3.11 1.13
CA GLN A 93 19.32 3.72 1.72
C GLN A 93 18.09 3.66 0.80
N HIS A 94 18.27 3.86 -0.51
CA HIS A 94 17.17 3.77 -1.48
C HIS A 94 16.67 2.33 -1.64
N ILE A 95 17.59 1.36 -1.64
CA ILE A 95 17.24 -0.07 -1.62
C ILE A 95 16.43 -0.42 -0.37
N LYS A 96 16.80 0.12 0.80
CA LYS A 96 16.05 -0.09 2.05
C LYS A 96 14.62 0.48 1.96
N ILE A 97 14.46 1.69 1.40
CA ILE A 97 13.14 2.29 1.22
C ILE A 97 12.30 1.46 0.25
N LEU A 98 12.86 1.07 -0.90
CA LEU A 98 12.14 0.26 -1.89
C LEU A 98 11.73 -1.10 -1.33
N ARG A 99 12.61 -1.75 -0.57
CA ARG A 99 12.28 -2.99 0.14
C ARG A 99 11.09 -2.78 1.10
N GLY A 100 11.13 -1.72 1.91
CA GLY A 100 10.03 -1.41 2.83
C GLY A 100 8.70 -1.22 2.10
N LEU A 101 8.71 -0.48 0.99
CA LEU A 101 7.50 -0.30 0.18
C LEU A 101 6.98 -1.64 -0.39
N ILE A 102 7.87 -2.51 -0.90
CA ILE A 102 7.46 -3.84 -1.37
C ILE A 102 6.82 -4.65 -0.23
N GLU A 103 7.40 -4.61 0.96
CA GLU A 103 6.87 -5.30 2.15
C GLU A 103 5.49 -4.75 2.54
N ASP A 104 5.32 -3.43 2.64
CA ASP A 104 4.05 -2.80 2.97
C ASP A 104 2.94 -3.16 1.97
N TRP A 105 3.25 -3.09 0.67
CA TRP A 105 2.28 -3.44 -0.39
C TRP A 105 1.99 -4.95 -0.47
N ALA A 106 2.96 -5.82 -0.18
CA ALA A 106 2.74 -7.26 -0.14
C ALA A 106 1.87 -7.67 1.04
N VAL A 107 2.13 -7.10 2.22
CA VAL A 107 1.33 -7.29 3.44
C VAL A 107 -0.10 -6.78 3.22
N PHE A 108 -0.27 -5.66 2.51
CA PHE A 108 -1.59 -5.17 2.13
C PHE A 108 -2.31 -6.10 1.15
N ALA A 109 -1.61 -6.65 0.16
CA ALA A 109 -2.20 -7.64 -0.75
C ALA A 109 -2.63 -8.92 -0.02
N GLU A 110 -1.85 -9.38 0.97
CA GLU A 110 -2.22 -10.50 1.83
C GLU A 110 -3.48 -10.18 2.64
N TRP A 111 -3.57 -8.98 3.23
CA TRP A 111 -4.77 -8.52 3.95
C TRP A 111 -6.02 -8.59 3.08
N ILE A 112 -5.94 -8.17 1.81
CA ILE A 112 -7.06 -8.26 0.85
C ILE A 112 -7.52 -9.71 0.66
N LEU A 113 -6.58 -10.64 0.49
CA LEU A 113 -6.90 -12.07 0.29
C LEU A 113 -7.55 -12.68 1.53
N GLN A 114 -7.06 -12.33 2.73
CA GLN A 114 -7.64 -12.78 4.00
C GLN A 114 -9.07 -12.25 4.20
N HIS A 115 -9.34 -11.01 3.79
CA HIS A 115 -10.67 -10.41 3.96
C HIS A 115 -11.67 -10.83 2.87
N ALA A 116 -11.21 -11.10 1.66
CA ALA A 116 -12.05 -11.65 0.58
C ALA A 116 -12.58 -13.07 0.89
N THR A 117 -11.86 -13.85 1.71
CA THR A 117 -12.25 -15.20 2.11
C THR A 117 -13.12 -15.22 3.37
N SER A 118 -12.97 -14.23 4.25
CA SER A 118 -13.75 -14.10 5.49
C SER A 118 -15.23 -13.77 5.21
N GLU A 119 -15.53 -12.88 4.27
CA GLU A 119 -16.92 -12.59 3.86
C GLU A 119 -17.63 -13.82 3.25
N LYS A 120 -16.89 -14.70 2.59
CA LYS A 120 -17.44 -15.91 1.96
C LYS A 120 -17.76 -17.02 2.97
N SER A 121 -17.17 -16.96 4.16
CA SER A 121 -17.32 -17.99 5.20
C SER A 121 -18.47 -17.68 6.17
N ALA A 122 -19.06 -16.48 6.12
CA ALA A 122 -20.21 -16.09 6.95
C ALA A 122 -21.59 -16.52 6.38
N PHE A 123 -21.61 -17.16 5.21
CA PHE A 123 -22.83 -17.62 4.53
C PHE A 123 -22.98 -19.16 4.47
N HIS A 124 -22.30 -19.90 5.34
CA HIS A 124 -22.41 -21.36 5.42
C HIS A 124 -22.84 -21.86 6.80
#